data_AF-A5ZNP5-F1
#
_entry.id   AF-A5ZNP5-F1
#
_cell.length_a   1.000
_cell.length_b   1.000
_cell.length_c   1.000
_cell.angle_alpha   90.00
_cell.angle_beta   90.00
_cell.angle_gamma   90.00
#
_symmetry.space_group_name_H-M   'P 1'
#
loop_
_entity.id
_entity.type
_entity.pdbx_description
1 polymer ?
#
loop_
_entity_poly.entity_id
_entity_poly.type
_entity_poly.pdbx_seq_one_letter_code
_entity_poly.pdbx_strand_id
1 'polypeptide(L)'
;MLKLCLCVSQGIPLWDMPTMEGDVLYLCLEDTFCRIQDRLFRLTDEASGRLHFAVASCKLSDGLIVQLEDYLKDYPDSRLIVIDTLQKVRTASKDNAYASDYGDISLIKDFADRHSLAVIVVHHIRKQNDSDVFNKVSGTTGLTGSADATFVLEKEKRASDTAKLYVTGRDTPYQEYTLRFRDCRWELVERKTQEQLAKETIPDVLFRLVDFMRDKEEWIGTATELLAAMGETETIPTVITKWLNEYRTTFLSENRICYQYSRRKDGRRIALARRAGDSGDGGDSDIRIPPCYCH
;
A
#
# COMPACT_ATOMS: atom_id res chain seq x y z
N MET A 1 -9.77 -2.88 14.60
CA MET A 1 -9.29 -1.99 15.66
C MET A 1 -9.08 -2.70 16.98
N LEU A 2 -10.11 -3.31 17.60
CA LEU A 2 -9.97 -3.99 18.90
C LEU A 2 -8.69 -4.84 19.12
N LYS A 3 -8.35 -5.72 18.17
CA LYS A 3 -7.13 -6.55 18.25
C LYS A 3 -5.83 -5.72 18.25
N LEU A 4 -5.77 -4.65 17.45
CA LEU A 4 -4.62 -3.72 17.45
C LEU A 4 -4.50 -3.04 18.81
N CYS A 5 -5.62 -2.56 19.37
CA CYS A 5 -5.62 -1.93 20.69
C CYS A 5 -5.10 -2.88 21.79
N LEU A 6 -5.51 -4.16 21.74
CA LEU A 6 -4.98 -5.20 22.63
C LEU A 6 -3.48 -5.44 22.44
N CYS A 7 -3.02 -5.51 21.19
CA CYS A 7 -1.61 -5.70 20.88
C CYS A 7 -0.74 -4.57 21.45
N VAL A 8 -1.15 -3.32 21.22
CA VAL A 8 -0.44 -2.14 21.73
C VAL A 8 -0.50 -2.06 23.26
N SER A 9 -1.64 -2.36 23.90
CA SER A 9 -1.76 -2.27 25.36
C SER A 9 -0.98 -3.35 26.12
N GLN A 10 -0.48 -4.36 25.42
CA GLN A 10 0.32 -5.47 25.96
C GLN A 10 1.75 -5.51 25.40
N GLY A 11 2.10 -4.64 24.45
CA GLY A 11 3.38 -4.67 23.75
C GLY A 11 3.61 -5.93 22.90
N ILE A 12 2.55 -6.65 22.51
CA ILE A 12 2.67 -7.88 21.71
C ILE A 12 2.56 -7.59 20.21
N PRO A 13 3.32 -8.28 19.34
CA PRO A 13 3.28 -8.03 17.91
C PRO A 13 1.89 -8.15 17.29
N LEU A 14 1.58 -7.30 16.31
CA LEU A 14 0.45 -7.47 15.41
C LEU A 14 0.97 -7.97 14.05
N TRP A 15 0.62 -9.21 13.67
CA TRP A 15 1.08 -9.83 12.43
C TRP A 15 2.62 -9.83 12.31
N ASP A 16 3.29 -10.22 13.38
CA ASP A 16 4.76 -10.22 13.53
C ASP A 16 5.44 -8.85 13.45
N MET A 17 4.65 -7.77 13.30
CA MET A 17 5.16 -6.41 13.40
C MET A 17 5.17 -5.96 14.86
N PRO A 18 6.29 -5.43 15.38
CA PRO A 18 6.40 -5.05 16.77
C PRO A 18 5.47 -3.89 17.10
N THR A 19 4.95 -3.88 18.32
CA THR A 19 4.19 -2.77 18.90
C THR A 19 4.96 -2.19 20.07
N MET A 20 4.79 -0.90 20.34
CA MET A 20 5.27 -0.28 21.59
C MET A 20 4.18 -0.37 22.65
N GLU A 21 4.49 -0.94 23.82
CA GLU A 21 3.54 -0.98 24.93
C GLU A 21 3.17 0.45 25.38
N GLY A 22 1.90 0.66 25.69
CA GLY A 22 1.43 1.91 26.30
C GLY A 22 -0.07 1.92 26.52
N ASP A 23 -0.57 3.02 27.10
CA ASP A 23 -2.00 3.18 27.33
C ASP A 23 -2.73 3.42 26.00
N VAL A 24 -3.93 2.85 25.89
CA VAL A 24 -4.75 2.87 24.68
C VAL A 24 -6.16 3.31 25.01
N LEU A 25 -6.62 4.36 24.34
CA LEU A 25 -8.03 4.76 24.38
C LEU A 25 -8.74 4.29 23.12
N TYR A 26 -9.81 3.51 23.28
CA TYR A 26 -10.69 3.14 22.18
C TYR A 26 -12.08 3.76 22.37
N LEU A 27 -12.33 4.84 21.62
CA LEU A 27 -13.65 5.43 21.46
C LEU A 27 -14.46 4.59 20.45
N CYS A 28 -15.24 3.64 20.97
CA CYS A 28 -16.06 2.70 20.20
C CYS A 28 -17.53 3.17 20.16
N LEU A 29 -17.74 4.27 19.45
CA LEU A 29 -18.93 5.13 19.48
C LEU A 29 -20.17 4.55 18.78
N GLU A 30 -20.03 3.43 18.07
CA GLU A 30 -21.13 2.67 17.45
C GLU A 30 -21.38 1.29 18.11
N ASP A 31 -20.57 0.96 19.13
CA ASP A 31 -20.70 -0.27 19.90
C ASP A 31 -21.39 0.01 21.26
N THR A 32 -21.68 -1.07 21.98
CA THR A 32 -22.09 -1.03 23.39
C THR A 32 -21.04 -1.75 24.22
N PHE A 33 -21.00 -1.49 25.53
CA PHE A 33 -20.09 -2.21 26.43
C PHE A 33 -20.23 -3.73 26.32
N CYS A 34 -21.48 -4.24 26.26
CA CYS A 34 -21.76 -5.67 26.06
C CYS A 34 -21.15 -6.21 24.76
N ARG A 35 -21.33 -5.50 23.63
CA ARG A 35 -20.76 -5.91 22.33
C ARG A 35 -19.22 -5.92 22.34
N ILE A 36 -18.59 -4.96 23.01
CA ILE A 36 -17.12 -4.93 23.15
C ILE A 36 -16.65 -6.07 24.03
N GLN A 37 -17.30 -6.29 25.18
CA GLN A 37 -16.97 -7.34 26.12
C GLN A 37 -17.05 -8.73 25.47
N ASP A 38 -18.15 -9.03 24.76
CA ASP A 38 -18.33 -10.29 24.02
C ASP A 38 -17.21 -10.54 23.00
N ARG A 39 -16.75 -9.48 22.32
CA ARG A 39 -15.64 -9.57 21.36
C ARG A 39 -14.31 -9.75 22.07
N LEU A 40 -14.10 -9.07 23.20
CA LEU A 40 -12.88 -9.17 24.00
C LEU A 40 -12.67 -10.60 24.51
N PHE A 41 -13.73 -11.24 25.02
CA PHE A 41 -13.70 -12.63 25.49
C PHE A 41 -13.32 -13.65 24.40
N ARG A 42 -13.52 -13.32 23.12
CA ARG A 42 -13.10 -14.17 22.00
C ARG A 42 -11.64 -13.92 21.59
N LEU A 43 -11.07 -12.80 22.01
CA LEU A 43 -9.75 -12.34 21.58
C LEU A 43 -8.65 -12.57 22.61
N THR A 44 -8.99 -12.56 23.90
CA THR A 44 -8.06 -12.71 25.01
C THR A 44 -8.78 -13.22 26.25
N ASP A 45 -8.07 -14.00 27.08
CA ASP A 45 -8.55 -14.43 28.40
C ASP A 45 -8.43 -13.31 29.44
N GLU A 46 -7.38 -12.50 29.32
CA GLU A 46 -7.13 -11.32 30.17
C GLU A 46 -6.84 -10.09 29.30
N ALA A 47 -7.55 -8.99 29.57
CA ALA A 47 -7.29 -7.71 28.92
C ALA A 47 -6.40 -6.84 29.82
N SER A 48 -5.43 -6.16 29.21
CA SER A 48 -4.54 -5.24 29.92
C SER A 48 -5.32 -4.10 30.55
N GLY A 49 -4.96 -3.72 31.79
CA GLY A 49 -5.51 -2.54 32.46
C GLY A 49 -5.18 -1.23 31.74
N ARG A 50 -4.24 -1.25 30.79
CA ARG A 50 -3.87 -0.12 29.92
C ARG A 50 -4.86 0.14 28.77
N LEU A 51 -5.83 -0.76 28.56
CA LEU A 51 -6.82 -0.65 27.50
C LEU A 51 -8.13 -0.05 28.02
N HIS A 52 -8.37 1.22 27.68
CA HIS A 52 -9.54 1.98 28.09
C HIS A 52 -10.57 2.08 26.96
N PHE A 53 -11.85 1.95 27.30
CA PHE A 53 -12.95 2.05 26.35
C PHE A 53 -13.90 3.17 26.71
N ALA A 54 -14.39 3.87 25.69
CA ALA A 54 -15.54 4.75 25.83
C ALA A 54 -16.51 4.55 24.67
N VAL A 55 -17.80 4.43 24.98
CA VAL A 55 -18.89 4.31 23.99
C VAL A 55 -19.56 5.66 23.69
N ALA A 56 -19.06 6.73 24.28
CA ALA A 56 -19.51 8.10 24.09
C ALA A 56 -18.32 9.06 24.15
N SER A 57 -18.41 10.16 23.41
CA SER A 57 -17.42 11.24 23.42
C SER A 57 -18.07 12.57 23.08
N CYS A 58 -17.36 13.66 23.35
CA CYS A 58 -17.67 14.96 22.79
C CYS A 58 -17.51 14.93 21.26
N LYS A 59 -18.10 15.93 20.60
CA LYS A 59 -17.83 16.22 19.18
C LYS A 59 -16.59 17.09 19.04
N LEU A 60 -16.00 17.12 17.85
CA LEU A 60 -14.88 18.01 17.53
C LEU A 60 -15.22 19.48 17.82
N SER A 61 -16.43 19.92 17.45
CA SER A 61 -16.91 21.28 17.72
C SER A 61 -17.30 21.54 19.18
N ASP A 62 -17.30 20.50 20.02
CA ASP A 62 -17.83 20.53 21.39
C ASP A 62 -16.81 19.97 22.40
N GLY A 63 -15.53 20.20 22.12
CA GLY A 63 -14.46 19.93 23.09
C GLY A 63 -13.90 18.50 23.08
N LEU A 64 -14.04 17.71 22.00
CA LEU A 64 -13.37 16.41 21.91
C LEU A 64 -11.86 16.52 22.16
N ILE A 65 -11.19 17.53 21.61
CA ILE A 65 -9.75 17.72 21.83
C ILE A 65 -9.47 17.93 23.32
N VAL A 66 -10.26 18.75 24.02
CA VAL A 66 -10.12 18.95 25.47
C VAL A 66 -10.34 17.65 26.23
N GLN A 67 -11.34 16.85 25.84
CA GLN A 67 -11.58 15.54 26.43
C GLN A 67 -10.36 14.60 26.27
N LEU A 68 -9.72 14.61 25.10
CA LEU A 68 -8.51 13.81 24.86
C LEU A 68 -7.31 14.33 25.66
N GLU A 69 -7.15 15.65 25.77
CA GLU A 69 -6.12 16.28 26.61
C GLU A 69 -6.28 15.91 28.09
N ASP A 70 -7.52 15.89 28.60
CA ASP A 70 -7.80 15.46 29.97
C ASP A 70 -7.49 13.99 30.18
N TYR A 71 -7.82 13.12 29.22
CA TYR A 71 -7.44 11.71 29.25
C TYR A 71 -5.91 11.52 29.33
N LEU A 72 -5.13 12.29 28.56
CA LEU A 72 -3.66 12.21 28.60
C LEU A 72 -3.05 12.64 29.94
N LYS A 73 -3.75 13.45 30.75
CA LYS A 73 -3.29 13.81 32.10
C LYS A 73 -3.35 12.61 33.05
N ASP A 74 -4.40 11.81 32.92
CA ASP A 74 -4.60 10.61 33.74
C ASP A 74 -3.72 9.44 33.24
N TYR A 75 -3.44 9.40 31.92
CA TYR A 75 -2.71 8.32 31.26
C TYR A 75 -1.56 8.86 30.38
N PRO A 76 -0.47 9.37 30.98
CA PRO A 76 0.62 10.01 30.26
C PRO A 76 1.45 9.06 29.38
N ASP A 77 1.37 7.74 29.60
CA ASP A 77 2.04 6.72 28.80
C ASP A 77 1.22 6.29 27.59
N SER A 78 0.20 7.07 27.20
CA SER A 78 -0.64 6.78 26.05
C SER A 78 0.14 6.76 24.74
N ARG A 79 -0.07 5.72 23.94
CA ARG A 79 0.58 5.54 22.63
C ARG A 79 -0.38 5.46 21.47
N LEU A 80 -1.64 5.10 21.73
CA LEU A 80 -2.65 4.93 20.71
C LEU A 80 -4.01 5.43 21.18
N ILE A 81 -4.66 6.25 20.33
CA ILE A 81 -6.06 6.60 20.47
C ILE A 81 -6.80 6.17 19.20
N VAL A 82 -7.91 5.44 19.36
CA VAL A 82 -8.76 5.02 18.25
C VAL A 82 -10.12 5.71 18.36
N ILE A 83 -10.54 6.37 17.29
CA ILE A 83 -11.85 7.02 17.12
C ILE A 83 -12.67 6.21 16.11
N ASP A 84 -13.67 5.48 16.58
CA ASP A 84 -14.51 4.60 15.77
C ASP A 84 -15.99 4.90 15.99
N THR A 85 -16.64 5.72 15.17
CA THR A 85 -16.22 6.23 13.86
C THR A 85 -16.07 7.76 13.83
N LEU A 86 -15.37 8.27 12.82
CA LEU A 86 -15.27 9.69 12.52
C LEU A 86 -16.65 10.36 12.44
N GLN A 87 -17.63 9.67 11.86
CA GLN A 87 -18.99 10.18 11.67
C GLN A 87 -19.67 10.55 13.00
N LYS A 88 -19.28 9.92 14.11
CA LYS A 88 -19.85 10.16 15.45
C LYS A 88 -19.28 11.38 16.15
N VAL A 89 -18.04 11.76 15.82
CA VAL A 89 -17.36 12.91 16.44
C VAL A 89 -17.43 14.19 15.61
N ARG A 90 -17.72 14.07 14.31
CA ARG A 90 -17.84 15.21 13.42
C ARG A 90 -19.16 15.96 13.64
N THR A 91 -19.11 17.25 13.33
CA THR A 91 -20.29 18.11 13.32
C THR A 91 -20.64 18.44 11.88
N ALA A 92 -21.92 18.34 11.53
CA ALA A 92 -22.37 18.73 10.20
C ALA A 92 -22.12 20.22 10.00
N SER A 93 -21.25 20.57 9.05
CA SER A 93 -21.06 21.95 8.61
C SER A 93 -21.92 22.26 7.38
N LYS A 94 -22.32 23.53 7.25
CA LYS A 94 -22.92 24.09 6.03
C LYS A 94 -21.86 24.59 5.03
N ASP A 95 -20.59 24.58 5.44
CA ASP A 95 -19.46 25.03 4.63
C ASP A 95 -19.17 24.07 3.48
N ASN A 96 -18.19 24.44 2.65
CA ASN A 96 -17.65 23.54 1.64
C ASN A 96 -17.19 22.23 2.30
N ALA A 97 -17.76 21.10 1.84
CA ALA A 97 -17.47 19.78 2.37
C ALA A 97 -15.97 19.47 2.42
N TYR A 98 -15.19 19.94 1.44
CA TYR A 98 -13.75 19.76 1.43
C TYR A 98 -13.05 20.47 2.58
N ALA A 99 -13.39 21.75 2.80
CA ALA A 99 -12.80 22.54 3.88
C ALA A 99 -13.19 21.99 5.26
N SER A 100 -14.43 21.53 5.41
CA SER A 100 -14.89 20.88 6.64
C SER A 100 -14.15 19.56 6.90
N ASP A 101 -14.03 18.70 5.89
CA ASP A 101 -13.27 17.45 5.98
C ASP A 101 -11.81 17.69 6.38
N TYR A 102 -11.16 18.62 5.69
CA TYR A 102 -9.77 18.98 5.95
C TYR A 102 -9.60 19.54 7.37
N GLY A 103 -10.48 20.44 7.79
CA GLY A 103 -10.43 21.05 9.13
C GLY A 103 -10.60 20.03 10.25
N ASP A 104 -11.57 19.13 10.12
CA ASP A 104 -11.85 18.10 11.13
C ASP A 104 -10.65 17.16 11.34
N ILE A 105 -10.01 16.71 10.26
CA ILE A 105 -8.82 15.84 10.36
C ILE A 105 -7.60 16.63 10.83
N SER A 106 -7.46 17.90 10.43
CA SER A 106 -6.34 18.74 10.87
C SER A 106 -6.34 18.92 12.39
N LEU A 107 -7.50 19.13 13.02
CA LEU A 107 -7.60 19.22 14.48
C LEU A 107 -7.11 17.95 15.19
N ILE A 108 -7.46 16.79 14.65
CA ILE A 108 -7.03 15.49 15.19
C ILE A 108 -5.53 15.29 14.97
N LYS A 109 -5.04 15.64 13.77
CA LYS A 109 -3.62 15.55 13.42
C LYS A 109 -2.77 16.46 14.31
N ASP A 110 -3.15 17.72 14.47
CA ASP A 110 -2.43 18.68 15.33
C ASP A 110 -2.34 18.19 16.78
N PHE A 111 -3.39 17.54 17.27
CA PHE A 111 -3.37 16.88 18.57
C PHE A 111 -2.39 15.69 18.59
N ALA A 112 -2.44 14.80 17.61
CA ALA A 112 -1.53 13.65 17.51
C ALA A 112 -0.05 14.09 17.45
N ASP A 113 0.26 15.09 16.64
CA ASP A 113 1.60 15.62 16.44
C ASP A 113 2.16 16.26 17.72
N ARG A 114 1.35 17.07 18.43
CA ARG A 114 1.76 17.73 19.69
C ARG A 114 2.12 16.72 20.79
N HIS A 115 1.46 15.57 20.80
CA HIS A 115 1.62 14.55 21.84
C HIS A 115 2.48 13.36 21.42
N SER A 116 2.95 13.33 20.17
CA SER A 116 3.77 12.24 19.62
C SER A 116 3.14 10.85 19.84
N LEU A 117 1.83 10.74 19.58
CA LEU A 117 1.08 9.49 19.70
C LEU A 117 0.33 9.17 18.40
N ALA A 118 -0.05 7.91 18.21
CA ALA A 118 -0.85 7.49 17.06
C ALA A 118 -2.33 7.76 17.32
N VAL A 119 -3.01 8.47 16.40
CA VAL A 119 -4.48 8.54 16.38
C VAL A 119 -5.00 7.83 15.12
N ILE A 120 -5.82 6.80 15.31
CA ILE A 120 -6.49 6.11 14.21
C ILE A 120 -7.96 6.49 14.20
N VAL A 121 -8.41 6.97 13.04
CA VAL A 121 -9.79 7.38 12.83
C VAL A 121 -10.44 6.40 11.85
N VAL A 122 -11.50 5.71 12.29
CA VAL A 122 -12.25 4.79 11.43
C VAL A 122 -13.32 5.56 10.67
N HIS A 123 -13.35 5.37 9.35
CA HIS A 123 -14.32 6.04 8.49
C HIS A 123 -14.88 5.11 7.42
N HIS A 124 -16.09 5.41 6.95
CA HIS A 124 -16.79 4.56 6.00
C HIS A 124 -16.31 4.78 4.56
N ILE A 125 -16.43 3.74 3.74
CA ILE A 125 -16.28 3.83 2.28
C ILE A 125 -17.65 3.98 1.59
N ARG A 126 -17.69 4.69 0.47
CA ARG A 126 -18.89 4.84 -0.36
C ARG A 126 -19.15 3.56 -1.15
N LYS A 127 -20.41 3.33 -1.52
CA LYS A 127 -20.82 2.13 -2.27
C LYS A 127 -20.44 2.15 -3.75
N GLN A 128 -20.11 3.32 -4.29
CA GLN A 128 -19.74 3.45 -5.69
C GLN A 128 -18.35 2.84 -5.91
N ASN A 129 -18.27 1.93 -6.88
CA ASN A 129 -17.01 1.31 -7.22
C ASN A 129 -16.12 2.30 -7.97
N ASP A 130 -14.82 2.19 -7.73
CA ASP A 130 -13.76 3.01 -8.32
C ASP A 130 -12.54 2.11 -8.51
N SER A 131 -11.76 2.35 -9.57
CA SER A 131 -10.53 1.59 -9.82
C SER A 131 -9.46 1.91 -8.78
N ASP A 132 -9.47 3.12 -8.24
CA ASP A 132 -8.62 3.49 -7.12
C ASP A 132 -9.41 3.34 -5.81
N VAL A 133 -8.97 2.41 -4.97
CA VAL A 133 -9.60 2.09 -3.68
C VAL A 133 -9.61 3.28 -2.72
N PHE A 134 -8.67 4.22 -2.84
CA PHE A 134 -8.61 5.41 -1.96
C PHE A 134 -9.69 6.44 -2.33
N ASN A 135 -10.12 6.46 -3.60
CA ASN A 135 -11.28 7.26 -4.03
C ASN A 135 -12.61 6.70 -3.50
N LYS A 136 -12.61 5.52 -2.87
CA LYS A 136 -13.80 4.96 -2.22
C LYS A 136 -14.00 5.49 -0.80
N VAL A 137 -13.05 6.20 -0.20
CA VAL A 137 -13.26 6.83 1.12
C VAL A 137 -14.44 7.81 1.05
N SER A 138 -15.38 7.72 1.98
CA SER A 138 -16.57 8.59 1.96
C SER A 138 -16.20 10.02 2.34
N GLY A 139 -16.77 11.01 1.66
CA GLY A 139 -16.42 12.41 1.85
C GLY A 139 -15.56 12.89 0.69
N THR A 140 -14.71 13.87 0.94
CA THR A 140 -13.82 14.47 -0.05
C THR A 140 -12.39 13.96 0.10
N THR A 141 -11.57 14.24 -0.91
CA THR A 141 -10.11 14.03 -0.85
C THR A 141 -9.41 14.85 0.24
N GLY A 142 -10.12 15.79 0.89
CA GLY A 142 -9.60 16.51 2.05
C GLY A 142 -9.31 15.58 3.23
N LEU A 143 -10.10 14.51 3.42
CA LEU A 143 -9.85 13.55 4.50
C LEU A 143 -8.53 12.79 4.29
N THR A 144 -8.36 12.20 3.11
CA THR A 144 -7.17 11.40 2.78
C THR A 144 -5.93 12.27 2.60
N GLY A 145 -6.08 13.50 2.11
CA GLY A 145 -4.98 14.47 1.96
C GLY A 145 -4.43 15.01 3.29
N SER A 146 -5.29 15.15 4.31
CA SER A 146 -4.87 15.62 5.64
C SER A 146 -4.19 14.54 6.48
N ALA A 147 -4.56 13.27 6.31
CA ALA A 147 -4.00 12.16 7.07
C ALA A 147 -2.54 11.85 6.67
N ASP A 148 -1.73 11.37 7.63
CA ASP A 148 -0.35 10.93 7.35
C ASP A 148 -0.31 9.60 6.58
N ALA A 149 -1.26 8.71 6.86
CA ALA A 149 -1.48 7.46 6.15
C ALA A 149 -2.97 7.12 6.05
N THR A 150 -3.35 6.49 4.95
CA THR A 150 -4.71 6.02 4.67
C THR A 150 -4.70 4.50 4.50
N PHE A 151 -5.64 3.84 5.18
CA PHE A 151 -5.84 2.40 5.17
C PHE A 151 -7.26 2.11 4.67
N VAL A 152 -7.40 1.33 3.59
CA VAL A 152 -8.71 0.95 3.03
C VAL A 152 -8.86 -0.57 3.12
N LEU A 153 -9.84 -1.04 3.89
CA LEU A 153 -10.17 -2.46 4.01
C LEU A 153 -11.37 -2.80 3.13
N GLU A 154 -11.17 -3.61 2.09
CA GLU A 154 -12.21 -4.02 1.15
C GLU A 154 -12.32 -5.55 1.07
N LYS A 155 -13.56 -6.05 1.17
CA LYS A 155 -13.88 -7.44 0.86
C LYS A 155 -14.29 -7.54 -0.61
N GLU A 156 -13.72 -8.49 -1.35
CA GLU A 156 -14.15 -8.75 -2.74
C GLU A 156 -15.64 -9.12 -2.84
N LYS A 157 -16.13 -9.88 -1.86
CA LYS A 157 -17.54 -10.27 -1.74
C LYS A 157 -17.99 -10.11 -0.30
N ARG A 158 -19.24 -9.69 -0.10
CA ARG A 158 -19.82 -9.50 1.25
C ARG A 158 -19.73 -10.76 2.13
N ALA A 159 -19.89 -11.93 1.54
CA ALA A 159 -19.81 -13.22 2.22
C ALA A 159 -18.37 -13.76 2.39
N SER A 160 -17.36 -13.09 1.81
CA SER A 160 -15.96 -13.50 1.93
C SER A 160 -15.48 -13.34 3.37
N ASP A 161 -14.71 -14.32 3.84
CA ASP A 161 -13.90 -14.20 5.05
C ASP A 161 -12.58 -13.45 4.78
N THR A 162 -12.19 -13.33 3.52
CA THR A 162 -10.95 -12.69 3.07
C THR A 162 -11.21 -11.25 2.60
N ALA A 163 -10.31 -10.34 2.94
CA ALA A 163 -10.32 -8.93 2.56
C ALA A 163 -8.91 -8.48 2.19
N LYS A 164 -8.82 -7.43 1.36
CA LYS A 164 -7.57 -6.71 1.12
C LYS A 164 -7.55 -5.42 1.93
N LEU A 165 -6.45 -5.17 2.62
CA LEU A 165 -6.15 -3.91 3.27
C LEU A 165 -5.07 -3.19 2.45
N TYR A 166 -5.46 -2.07 1.87
CA TYR A 166 -4.61 -1.21 1.06
C TYR A 166 -4.06 -0.08 1.92
N VAL A 167 -2.76 0.18 1.82
CA VAL A 167 -2.08 1.17 2.65
C VAL A 167 -1.28 2.12 1.76
N THR A 168 -1.39 3.41 2.03
CA THR A 168 -0.53 4.45 1.44
C THR A 168 -0.35 5.59 2.45
N GLY A 169 0.73 6.33 2.37
CA GLY A 169 0.97 7.48 3.23
C GLY A 169 2.12 8.35 2.74
N ARG A 170 2.34 9.48 3.41
CA ARG A 170 3.42 10.42 3.06
C ARG A 170 4.79 9.76 3.15
N ASP A 171 5.01 9.04 4.25
CA ASP A 171 6.26 8.34 4.55
C ASP A 171 6.09 6.81 4.50
N THR A 172 5.01 6.33 3.88
CA THR A 172 4.69 4.89 3.79
C THR A 172 4.39 4.51 2.35
N PRO A 173 5.29 3.75 1.69
CA PRO A 173 5.06 3.23 0.35
C PRO A 173 3.79 2.39 0.28
N TYR A 174 3.23 2.31 -0.92
CA TYR A 174 2.00 1.54 -1.16
C TYR A 174 2.20 0.07 -0.81
N GLN A 175 1.25 -0.50 -0.07
CA GLN A 175 1.30 -1.90 0.36
C GLN A 175 -0.10 -2.53 0.31
N GLU A 176 -0.13 -3.81 -0.01
CA GLU A 176 -1.35 -4.63 0.04
C GLU A 176 -1.19 -5.74 1.07
N TYR A 177 -2.17 -5.87 1.95
CA TYR A 177 -2.26 -6.97 2.91
C TYR A 177 -3.50 -7.80 2.61
N THR A 178 -3.32 -9.09 2.35
CA THR A 178 -4.42 -10.05 2.28
C THR A 178 -4.70 -10.53 3.69
N LEU A 179 -5.91 -10.27 4.18
CA LEU A 179 -6.34 -10.58 5.53
C LEU A 179 -7.50 -11.58 5.52
N ARG A 180 -7.54 -12.48 6.51
CA ARG A 180 -8.66 -13.39 6.73
C ARG A 180 -9.31 -13.12 8.09
N PHE A 181 -10.63 -12.98 8.11
CA PHE A 181 -11.41 -12.76 9.32
C PHE A 181 -11.85 -14.08 9.94
N ARG A 182 -11.37 -14.37 11.15
CA ARG A 182 -11.76 -15.55 11.94
C ARG A 182 -11.83 -15.16 13.41
N ASP A 183 -12.79 -15.71 14.14
CA ASP A 183 -12.90 -15.56 15.60
C ASP A 183 -12.70 -14.11 16.10
N CYS A 184 -13.40 -13.16 15.47
CA CYS A 184 -13.34 -11.73 15.78
C CYS A 184 -11.98 -11.02 15.56
N ARG A 185 -11.00 -11.67 14.92
CA ARG A 185 -9.71 -11.08 14.53
C ARG A 185 -9.46 -11.16 13.03
N TRP A 186 -8.61 -10.25 12.55
CA TRP A 186 -8.02 -10.32 11.22
C TRP A 186 -6.65 -10.97 11.32
N GLU A 187 -6.45 -12.05 10.57
CA GLU A 187 -5.19 -12.77 10.45
C GLU A 187 -4.52 -12.36 9.14
N LEU A 188 -3.21 -12.09 9.18
CA LEU A 188 -2.43 -11.79 7.97
C LEU A 188 -2.19 -13.09 7.20
N VAL A 189 -2.61 -13.10 5.93
CA VAL A 189 -2.33 -14.21 5.00
C VAL A 189 -1.11 -13.88 4.15
N GLU A 190 -1.03 -12.65 3.63
CA GLU A 190 0.04 -12.21 2.76
C GLU A 190 0.22 -10.69 2.88
N ARG A 191 1.47 -10.22 2.78
CA ARG A 191 1.81 -8.81 2.64
C ARG A 191 2.65 -8.63 1.38
N LYS A 192 2.26 -7.70 0.52
CA LYS A 192 3.00 -7.31 -0.68
C LYS A 192 3.42 -5.85 -0.60
N THR A 193 4.70 -5.57 -0.84
CA THR A 193 5.23 -4.21 -0.95
C THR A 193 5.03 -3.63 -2.34
N GLN A 194 5.13 -2.31 -2.48
CA GLN A 194 5.09 -1.63 -3.77
C GLN A 194 6.09 -2.22 -4.78
N GLU A 195 7.29 -2.58 -4.33
CA GLU A 195 8.32 -3.20 -5.18
C GLU A 195 7.92 -4.60 -5.65
N GLN A 196 7.35 -5.43 -4.78
CA GLN A 196 6.86 -6.77 -5.14
C GLN A 196 5.71 -6.66 -6.13
N LEU A 197 4.76 -5.76 -5.88
CA LEU A 197 3.64 -5.49 -6.78
C LEU A 197 4.12 -4.97 -8.14
N ALA A 198 5.12 -4.07 -8.15
CA ALA A 198 5.73 -3.60 -9.39
C ALA A 198 6.38 -4.75 -10.16
N LYS A 199 7.07 -5.67 -9.48
CA LYS A 199 7.65 -6.88 -10.12
C LYS A 199 6.59 -7.81 -10.71
N GLU A 200 5.43 -7.95 -10.07
CA GLU A 200 4.31 -8.74 -10.58
C GLU A 200 3.65 -8.14 -11.84
N THR A 201 3.84 -6.83 -12.09
CA THR A 201 3.37 -6.21 -13.34
C THR A 201 4.32 -6.41 -14.51
N ILE A 202 5.55 -6.91 -14.26
CA ILE A 202 6.53 -7.20 -15.31
C ILE A 202 6.05 -8.42 -16.11
N PRO A 203 5.86 -8.30 -17.43
CA PRO A 203 5.41 -9.41 -18.26
C PRO A 203 6.35 -10.62 -18.23
N ASP A 204 5.81 -11.83 -18.05
CA ASP A 204 6.57 -13.10 -17.98
C ASP A 204 7.52 -13.31 -19.17
N VAL A 205 7.16 -12.83 -20.36
CA VAL A 205 8.01 -12.90 -21.56
C VAL A 205 9.36 -12.20 -21.37
N LEU A 206 9.44 -11.15 -20.54
CA LEU A 206 10.69 -10.47 -20.27
C LEU A 206 11.63 -11.32 -19.41
N PHE A 207 11.10 -12.09 -18.45
CA PHE A 207 11.89 -13.07 -17.70
C PHE A 207 12.39 -14.19 -18.62
N ARG A 208 11.54 -14.70 -19.51
CA ARG A 208 11.96 -15.66 -20.55
C ARG A 208 13.04 -15.10 -21.47
N LEU A 209 13.01 -13.80 -21.76
CA LEU A 209 14.03 -13.12 -22.55
C LEU A 209 15.38 -13.08 -21.81
N VAL A 210 15.37 -12.83 -20.50
CA VAL A 210 16.58 -12.88 -19.68
C VAL A 210 17.18 -14.28 -19.71
N ASP A 211 16.35 -15.31 -19.57
CA ASP A 211 16.79 -16.71 -19.68
C ASP A 211 17.32 -17.04 -21.08
N PHE A 212 16.67 -16.54 -22.13
CA PHE A 212 17.13 -16.71 -23.51
C PHE A 212 18.50 -16.07 -23.75
N MET A 213 18.77 -14.91 -23.14
CA MET A 213 20.05 -14.21 -23.23
C MET A 213 21.12 -14.78 -22.30
N ARG A 214 20.78 -15.67 -21.36
CA ARG A 214 21.71 -16.20 -20.35
C ARG A 214 22.97 -16.82 -20.99
N ASP A 215 22.82 -17.54 -22.10
CA ASP A 215 23.92 -18.21 -22.79
C ASP A 215 24.36 -17.48 -24.08
N LYS A 216 24.00 -16.19 -24.23
CA LYS A 216 24.30 -15.38 -25.43
C LYS A 216 24.95 -14.06 -25.04
N GLU A 217 26.03 -13.69 -25.74
CA GLU A 217 26.64 -12.36 -25.58
C GLU A 217 25.83 -11.28 -26.30
N GLU A 218 25.38 -11.58 -27.53
CA GLU A 218 24.60 -10.68 -28.36
C GLU A 218 23.52 -11.46 -29.13
N TRP A 219 22.40 -10.79 -29.40
CA TRP A 219 21.35 -11.25 -30.29
C TRP A 219 20.82 -10.08 -31.12
N ILE A 220 20.67 -10.29 -32.43
CA ILE A 220 20.14 -9.29 -33.37
C ILE A 220 19.11 -9.96 -34.27
N GLY A 221 17.93 -9.34 -34.42
CA GLY A 221 16.88 -9.83 -35.31
C GLY A 221 15.63 -8.96 -35.25
N THR A 222 14.56 -9.41 -35.90
CA THR A 222 13.24 -8.80 -35.83
C THR A 222 12.48 -9.27 -34.59
N ALA A 223 11.44 -8.55 -34.18
CA ALA A 223 10.60 -8.97 -33.05
C ALA A 223 9.96 -10.36 -33.25
N THR A 224 9.61 -10.73 -34.49
CA THR A 224 9.07 -12.05 -34.81
C THR A 224 10.13 -13.15 -34.63
N GLU A 225 11.37 -12.90 -35.09
CA GLU A 225 12.48 -13.83 -34.91
C GLU A 225 12.87 -13.99 -33.44
N LEU A 226 12.79 -12.92 -32.65
CA LEU A 226 13.04 -12.97 -31.21
C LEU A 226 12.06 -13.92 -30.51
N LEU A 227 10.77 -13.72 -30.74
CA LEU A 227 9.71 -14.54 -30.15
C LEU A 227 9.84 -16.00 -30.57
N ALA A 228 10.08 -16.26 -31.86
CA ALA A 228 10.30 -17.60 -32.37
C ALA A 228 11.54 -18.26 -31.74
N ALA A 229 12.65 -17.54 -31.59
CA ALA A 229 13.87 -18.04 -30.98
C ALA A 229 13.72 -18.33 -29.48
N MET A 230 12.83 -17.61 -28.80
CA MET A 230 12.45 -17.84 -27.41
C MET A 230 11.41 -18.96 -27.23
N GLY A 231 10.81 -19.46 -28.32
CA GLY A 231 9.66 -20.37 -28.25
C GLY A 231 8.39 -19.71 -27.71
N GLU A 232 8.29 -18.38 -27.79
CA GLU A 232 7.17 -17.59 -27.29
C GLU A 232 6.04 -17.54 -28.31
N THR A 233 4.86 -18.05 -27.95
CA THR A 233 3.69 -18.14 -28.86
C THR A 233 2.54 -17.21 -28.49
N GLU A 234 2.49 -16.70 -27.26
CA GLU A 234 1.36 -15.90 -26.76
C GLU A 234 1.56 -14.40 -26.99
N THR A 235 2.82 -13.95 -26.91
CA THR A 235 3.17 -12.53 -27.10
C THR A 235 3.28 -12.17 -28.57
N ILE A 236 2.62 -11.09 -29.01
CA ILE A 236 2.71 -10.58 -30.38
C ILE A 236 3.92 -9.63 -30.58
N PRO A 237 4.51 -9.55 -31.80
CA PRO A 237 5.74 -8.79 -32.07
C PRO A 237 5.71 -7.30 -31.69
N THR A 238 4.56 -6.64 -31.83
CA THR A 238 4.39 -5.22 -31.46
C THR A 238 4.40 -5.02 -29.94
N VAL A 239 3.86 -5.98 -29.18
CA VAL A 239 3.77 -5.93 -27.72
C VAL A 239 5.13 -6.17 -27.08
N ILE A 240 5.90 -7.16 -27.55
CA ILE A 240 7.27 -7.37 -27.04
C ILE A 240 8.15 -6.14 -27.29
N THR A 241 8.03 -5.50 -28.46
CA THR A 241 8.77 -4.28 -28.76
C THR A 241 8.36 -3.14 -27.82
N LYS A 242 7.06 -3.01 -27.49
CA LYS A 242 6.58 -2.03 -26.50
C LYS A 242 7.22 -2.30 -25.13
N TRP A 243 7.14 -3.53 -24.63
CA TRP A 243 7.68 -3.89 -23.32
C TRP A 243 9.20 -3.72 -23.24
N LEU A 244 9.95 -4.09 -24.29
CA LEU A 244 11.39 -3.85 -24.35
C LEU A 244 11.75 -2.36 -24.26
N ASN A 245 10.95 -1.48 -24.87
CA ASN A 245 11.14 -0.03 -24.72
C ASN A 245 10.78 0.46 -23.31
N GLU A 246 9.65 0.00 -22.77
CA GLU A 246 9.13 0.40 -21.45
C GLU A 246 10.06 -0.01 -20.31
N TYR A 247 10.63 -1.22 -20.39
CA TYR A 247 11.46 -1.81 -19.34
C TYR A 247 12.98 -1.76 -19.64
N ARG A 248 13.40 -0.91 -20.59
CA ARG A 248 14.82 -0.76 -21.01
C ARG A 248 15.75 -0.34 -19.89
N THR A 249 15.38 0.69 -19.15
CA THR A 249 16.24 1.31 -18.11
C THR A 249 16.05 0.70 -16.73
N THR A 250 14.97 -0.06 -16.53
CA THR A 250 14.65 -0.75 -15.28
C THR A 250 15.03 -2.22 -15.38
N PHE A 251 14.07 -3.10 -15.69
CA PHE A 251 14.22 -4.55 -15.64
C PHE A 251 15.36 -5.08 -16.52
N LEU A 252 15.51 -4.59 -17.76
CA LEU A 252 16.56 -5.07 -18.66
C LEU A 252 17.95 -4.64 -18.18
N SER A 253 18.11 -3.38 -17.78
CA SER A 253 19.38 -2.86 -17.26
C SER A 253 19.80 -3.55 -15.96
N GLU A 254 18.86 -3.78 -15.04
CA GLU A 254 19.10 -4.54 -13.80
C GLU A 254 19.56 -5.98 -14.07
N ASN A 255 19.03 -6.61 -15.11
CA ASN A 255 19.45 -7.93 -15.59
C ASN A 255 20.68 -7.88 -16.54
N ARG A 256 21.36 -6.73 -16.63
CA ARG A 256 22.56 -6.51 -17.47
C ARG A 256 22.33 -6.75 -18.97
N ILE A 257 21.11 -6.53 -19.45
CA ILE A 257 20.75 -6.62 -20.86
C ILE A 257 20.58 -5.22 -21.41
N CYS A 258 21.39 -4.86 -22.40
CA CYS A 258 21.21 -3.65 -23.18
C CYS A 258 20.33 -3.93 -24.38
N TYR A 259 19.32 -3.10 -24.56
CA TYR A 259 18.40 -3.15 -25.68
C TYR A 259 18.54 -1.90 -26.55
N GLN A 260 18.59 -2.11 -27.87
CA GLN A 260 18.50 -1.08 -28.87
C GLN A 260 17.50 -1.45 -29.97
N TYR A 261 16.79 -0.44 -30.44
CA TYR A 261 15.86 -0.53 -31.55
C TYR A 261 16.33 0.35 -32.70
N SER A 262 16.39 -0.22 -33.91
CA SER A 262 16.75 0.54 -35.11
C SER A 262 15.76 0.27 -36.25
N ARG A 263 15.53 1.30 -37.05
CA ARG A 263 14.73 1.22 -38.28
C ARG A 263 15.64 1.50 -39.46
N ARG A 264 15.86 0.50 -40.32
CA ARG A 264 16.67 0.60 -41.53
C ARG A 264 15.81 0.29 -42.76
N LYS A 265 16.37 0.47 -43.97
CA LYS A 265 15.67 0.22 -45.25
C LYS A 265 15.17 -1.23 -45.38
N ASP A 266 15.80 -2.17 -44.68
CA ASP A 266 15.53 -3.60 -44.66
C ASP A 266 14.58 -4.06 -43.54
N GLY A 267 14.12 -3.16 -42.66
CA GLY A 267 13.13 -3.47 -41.63
C GLY A 267 13.41 -2.88 -40.25
N ARG A 268 12.64 -3.35 -39.26
CA ARG A 268 12.78 -3.00 -37.84
C ARG A 268 13.65 -4.07 -37.17
N ARG A 269 14.75 -3.68 -36.54
CA ARG A 269 15.67 -4.60 -35.87
C ARG A 269 15.78 -4.28 -34.38
N ILE A 270 15.83 -5.34 -33.59
CA ILE A 270 16.12 -5.37 -32.17
C ILE A 270 17.54 -5.90 -32.00
N ALA A 271 18.35 -5.23 -31.20
CA ALA A 271 19.64 -5.70 -30.74
C ALA A 271 19.62 -5.82 -29.21
N LEU A 272 20.03 -6.98 -28.71
CA LEU A 272 20.16 -7.31 -27.30
C LEU A 272 21.60 -7.71 -27.03
N ALA A 273 22.24 -7.14 -26.01
CA ALA A 273 23.60 -7.50 -25.63
C ALA A 273 23.73 -7.60 -24.10
N ARG A 274 24.52 -8.57 -23.61
CA ARG A 274 24.85 -8.65 -22.18
C ARG A 274 26.01 -7.73 -21.85
N ARG A 275 25.89 -6.93 -20.78
CA ARG A 275 27.03 -6.18 -20.23
C ARG A 275 27.94 -7.12 -19.44
N ALA A 276 29.22 -7.17 -19.80
CA ALA A 276 30.27 -7.80 -19.00
C ALA A 276 30.52 -6.99 -17.71
N GLY A 277 30.84 -7.67 -16.61
CA GLY A 277 31.04 -7.02 -15.31
C GLY A 277 32.36 -6.24 -15.19
N ASP A 278 32.26 -5.10 -14.50
CA ASP A 278 33.30 -4.17 -14.01
C ASP A 278 34.24 -3.48 -15.02
N SER A 279 33.97 -2.19 -15.24
CA SER A 279 34.88 -1.09 -14.86
C SER A 279 34.09 0.22 -14.89
N GLY A 280 34.13 0.98 -13.80
CA GLY A 280 33.45 2.26 -13.71
C GLY A 280 33.94 3.22 -14.79
N ASP A 281 33.01 3.74 -15.57
CA ASP A 281 32.86 5.18 -15.80
C ASP A 281 31.57 5.42 -16.59
N GLY A 282 30.92 6.54 -16.28
CA GLY A 282 29.71 6.99 -16.96
C GLY A 282 29.99 7.20 -18.44
N GLY A 283 29.44 6.32 -19.28
CA GLY A 283 29.45 6.48 -20.72
C GLY A 283 28.33 5.67 -21.33
N ASP A 284 27.41 6.36 -22.01
CA ASP A 284 26.45 5.78 -22.95
C ASP A 284 27.25 4.97 -23.98
N SER A 285 27.43 3.68 -23.71
CA SER A 285 28.07 2.74 -24.62
C SER A 285 27.02 2.35 -25.65
N ASP A 286 27.05 3.06 -26.78
CA ASP A 286 26.38 2.66 -28.01
C ASP A 286 26.76 1.20 -28.32
N ILE A 287 25.79 0.29 -28.26
CA ILE A 287 25.92 -1.00 -28.95
C ILE A 287 26.10 -0.65 -30.42
N ARG A 288 27.30 -0.86 -30.95
CA ARG A 288 27.51 -0.73 -32.39
C ARG A 288 26.82 -1.89 -33.06
N ILE A 289 25.58 -1.70 -33.50
CA ILE A 289 24.95 -2.59 -34.48
C ILE A 289 25.89 -2.62 -35.69
N PRO A 290 26.60 -3.73 -35.95
CA PRO A 290 27.54 -3.77 -37.06
C PRO A 290 26.78 -3.48 -38.36
N PRO A 291 27.34 -2.70 -39.30
CA PRO A 291 26.83 -2.75 -40.67
C PRO A 291 27.02 -4.20 -41.14
N CYS A 292 25.92 -4.91 -41.44
CA CYS A 292 26.02 -6.20 -42.11
C CYS A 292 26.81 -5.97 -43.41
N TYR A 293 28.02 -6.53 -43.47
CA TYR A 293 28.74 -6.65 -44.72
C TYR A 293 27.95 -7.59 -45.61
N CYS A 294 27.38 -7.04 -46.68
CA CYS A 294 26.88 -7.83 -47.79
C CYS A 294 28.08 -8.54 -48.44
N HIS A 295 28.05 -9.87 -48.48
CA HIS A 295 28.72 -10.66 -49.51
C HIS A 295 27.66 -11.52 -50.20
#